data_AF-A0AAV2UXM3-F1
#
_entry.id   AF-A0AAV2UXM3-F1
#
_cell.length_a   1.000
_cell.length_b   1.000
_cell.length_c   1.000
_cell.angle_alpha   90.00
_cell.angle_beta   90.00
_cell.angle_gamma   90.00
#
_symmetry.space_group_name_H-M   'P 1'
#
loop_
_entity.id
_entity.type
_entity.pdbx_description
1 polymer ?
#
loop_
_entity_poly.entity_id
_entity_poly.type
_entity_poly.pdbx_seq_one_letter_code
_entity_poly.pdbx_strand_id
1 'polypeptide(L)'
;MLSDEEINKLHDKLEKDGIGKVQTDLASGVYSNARGNKAQVELWLQNKEHDSHKLNKERAFELSNKANKIAATGNSIAWIALVVSVLALVVAFYK
;
A
#
# COMPACT_ATOMS: atom_id res chain seq x y z
N MET A 1 -21.13 -26.54 10.14
CA MET A 1 -20.79 -25.33 9.36
C MET A 1 -21.57 -24.19 9.99
N LEU A 2 -20.95 -23.03 10.18
CA LEU A 2 -21.66 -21.82 10.60
C LEU A 2 -22.60 -21.40 9.46
N SER A 3 -23.75 -20.86 9.81
CA SER A 3 -24.63 -20.22 8.83
C SER A 3 -24.02 -18.90 8.33
N ASP A 4 -24.40 -18.46 7.14
CA ASP A 4 -23.90 -17.20 6.54
C ASP A 4 -24.19 -15.98 7.45
N GLU A 5 -25.29 -16.02 8.21
CA GLU A 5 -25.65 -14.98 9.15
C GLU A 5 -24.72 -14.93 10.38
N GLU A 6 -24.25 -16.09 10.85
CA GLU A 6 -23.26 -16.18 11.93
C GLU A 6 -21.87 -15.75 11.46
N ILE A 7 -21.51 -16.06 10.22
CA ILE A 7 -20.24 -15.62 9.61
C ILE A 7 -20.22 -14.10 9.47
N ASN A 8 -21.31 -13.48 9.00
CA ASN A 8 -21.39 -12.02 8.90
C ASN A 8 -21.32 -11.33 10.27
N LYS A 9 -22.04 -11.83 11.28
CA LYS A 9 -21.94 -11.31 12.65
C LYS A 9 -20.54 -11.46 13.24
N LEU A 10 -19.85 -12.55 12.91
CA LEU A 10 -18.46 -12.74 13.31
C LEU A 10 -17.56 -11.70 12.63
N HIS A 11 -17.66 -11.52 11.31
CA HIS A 11 -16.87 -10.53 10.58
C HIS A 11 -17.10 -9.10 11.09
N ASP A 12 -18.34 -8.69 11.34
CA ASP A 12 -18.65 -7.36 11.90
C ASP A 12 -17.97 -7.15 13.26
N LYS A 13 -17.93 -8.21 14.08
CA LYS A 13 -17.25 -8.17 15.37
C LYS A 13 -15.73 -8.05 15.21
N LEU A 14 -15.13 -8.80 14.27
CA LEU A 14 -13.70 -8.72 13.98
C LEU A 14 -13.30 -7.34 13.43
N GLU A 15 -14.15 -6.75 12.59
CA GLU A 15 -13.99 -5.38 12.07
C GLU A 15 -13.96 -4.36 13.22
N LYS A 16 -14.87 -4.52 14.20
CA LYS A 16 -14.98 -3.62 15.36
C LYS A 16 -13.86 -3.80 16.38
N ASP A 17 -13.40 -5.03 16.60
CA ASP A 17 -12.30 -5.34 17.51
C ASP A 17 -10.94 -4.89 16.92
N GLY A 18 -10.80 -4.93 15.60
CA GLY A 18 -9.61 -4.52 14.88
C GLY A 18 -8.53 -5.62 14.83
N ILE A 19 -7.72 -5.59 13.76
CA ILE A 19 -6.76 -6.65 13.40
C ILE A 19 -5.82 -7.02 14.55
N GLY A 20 -5.26 -6.04 15.26
CA GLY A 20 -4.28 -6.30 16.33
C GLY A 20 -4.88 -7.02 17.55
N LYS A 21 -6.12 -6.67 17.92
CA LYS A 21 -6.83 -7.33 19.00
C LYS A 21 -7.24 -8.74 18.58
N VAL A 22 -7.77 -8.89 17.38
CA VAL A 22 -8.15 -10.19 16.80
C VAL A 22 -6.97 -11.15 16.72
N GLN A 23 -5.78 -10.70 16.34
CA GLN A 23 -4.56 -11.53 16.33
C GLN A 23 -4.19 -11.99 17.75
N THR A 24 -4.30 -11.11 18.73
CA THR A 24 -4.01 -11.42 20.14
C THR A 24 -5.03 -12.41 20.72
N ASP A 25 -6.32 -12.20 20.42
CA ASP A 25 -7.42 -13.06 20.84
C ASP A 25 -7.36 -14.45 20.16
N LEU A 26 -6.88 -14.50 18.90
CA LEU A 26 -6.60 -15.75 18.20
C LEU A 26 -5.42 -16.50 18.83
N ALA A 27 -4.32 -15.80 19.15
CA ALA A 27 -3.14 -16.39 19.77
C ALA A 27 -3.41 -16.89 21.21
N SER A 28 -4.26 -16.19 21.95
CA SER A 28 -4.71 -16.59 23.29
C SER A 28 -5.79 -17.68 23.27
N GLY A 29 -6.26 -18.08 22.09
CA GLY A 29 -7.16 -19.20 21.91
C GLY A 29 -8.64 -18.89 22.16
N VAL A 30 -9.03 -17.61 22.21
CA VAL A 30 -10.42 -17.15 22.43
C VAL A 30 -11.38 -17.76 21.41
N TYR A 31 -10.94 -17.91 20.16
CA TYR A 31 -11.74 -18.48 19.06
C TYR A 31 -11.64 -20.00 18.92
N SER A 32 -10.89 -20.68 19.81
CA SER A 32 -10.69 -22.14 19.75
C SER A 32 -11.90 -22.94 20.24
N ASN A 33 -12.77 -22.31 21.03
CA ASN A 33 -13.89 -22.98 21.69
C ASN A 33 -15.09 -23.30 20.77
N ALA A 34 -15.18 -22.67 19.60
CA ALA A 34 -16.29 -22.83 18.68
C ALA A 34 -15.85 -23.47 17.36
N ARG A 35 -16.55 -24.54 16.96
CA ARG A 35 -16.23 -25.37 15.80
C ARG A 35 -16.32 -24.55 14.51
N GLY A 36 -15.17 -24.14 13.97
CA GLY A 36 -15.04 -23.39 12.72
C GLY A 36 -14.75 -21.89 12.88
N ASN A 37 -14.86 -21.31 14.08
CA ASN A 37 -14.56 -19.88 14.28
C ASN A 37 -13.09 -19.55 14.06
N LYS A 38 -12.17 -20.39 14.56
CA LYS A 38 -10.73 -20.21 14.34
C LYS A 38 -10.38 -20.09 12.85
N ALA A 39 -10.88 -21.02 12.04
CA ALA A 39 -10.63 -21.04 10.60
C ALA A 39 -11.20 -19.81 9.89
N GLN A 40 -12.40 -19.34 10.28
CA GLN A 40 -13.00 -18.13 9.72
C GLN A 40 -12.22 -16.85 10.10
N VAL A 41 -11.76 -16.76 11.35
CA VAL A 41 -10.93 -15.63 11.81
C VAL A 41 -9.57 -15.60 11.11
N GLU A 42 -8.94 -16.76 10.92
CA GLU A 42 -7.69 -16.90 10.16
C GLU A 42 -7.87 -16.48 8.69
N LEU A 43 -8.97 -16.92 8.05
CA LEU A 43 -9.30 -16.54 6.68
C LEU A 43 -9.54 -15.03 6.56
N TRP A 44 -10.26 -14.43 7.52
CA TRP A 44 -10.50 -13.00 7.57
C TRP A 44 -9.21 -12.20 7.74
N LEU A 45 -8.30 -12.63 8.62
CA LEU A 45 -6.99 -12.02 8.81
C LEU A 45 -6.15 -12.08 7.52
N GLN A 46 -6.11 -13.23 6.84
CA GLN A 46 -5.42 -13.38 5.56
C GLN A 46 -5.97 -12.43 4.50
N ASN A 47 -7.30 -12.30 4.39
CA ASN A 47 -7.92 -11.37 3.45
C ASN A 47 -7.53 -9.92 3.73
N LYS A 48 -7.56 -9.49 5.01
CA LYS A 48 -7.15 -8.13 5.38
C LYS A 48 -5.66 -7.86 5.11
N GLU A 49 -4.79 -8.85 5.33
CA GLU A 49 -3.36 -8.75 5.03
C GLU A 49 -3.11 -8.64 3.51
N HIS A 50 -3.84 -9.43 2.71
CA HIS A 50 -3.76 -9.38 1.25
C HIS A 50 -4.20 -8.01 0.69
N ASP A 51 -5.31 -7.47 1.21
CA ASP A 51 -5.82 -6.16 0.81
C ASP A 51 -4.84 -5.02 1.18
N SER A 52 -4.22 -5.10 2.36
CA SER A 52 -3.19 -4.15 2.79
C SER A 52 -1.95 -4.20 1.88
N HIS A 53 -1.51 -5.40 1.50
CA HIS A 53 -0.39 -5.58 0.57
C HIS A 53 -0.70 -5.03 -0.82
N LYS A 54 -1.93 -5.19 -1.31
CA LYS A 54 -2.35 -4.66 -2.61
C LYS A 54 -2.36 -3.12 -2.60
N LEU A 55 -2.94 -2.51 -1.57
CA LEU A 55 -2.93 -1.05 -1.39
C LEU A 55 -1.50 -0.48 -1.29
N ASN A 56 -0.61 -1.17 -0.59
CA ASN A 56 0.78 -0.74 -0.46
C ASN A 56 1.55 -0.86 -1.78
N LYS A 57 1.28 -1.91 -2.58
CA LYS A 57 1.86 -2.04 -3.93
C LYS A 57 1.39 -0.92 -4.86
N GLU A 58 0.10 -0.59 -4.85
CA GLU A 58 -0.45 0.51 -5.65
C GLU A 58 0.18 1.85 -5.26
N ARG A 59 0.29 2.14 -3.95
CA ARG A 59 0.98 3.35 -3.47
C ARG A 59 2.45 3.40 -3.86
N ALA A 60 3.17 2.28 -3.76
CA ALA A 60 4.57 2.20 -4.18
C ALA A 60 4.73 2.44 -5.69
N PHE A 61 3.80 1.92 -6.50
CA PHE A 61 3.77 2.15 -7.94
C PHE A 61 3.48 3.62 -8.27
N GLU A 62 2.53 4.26 -7.59
CA GLU A 62 2.27 5.69 -7.74
C GLU A 62 3.46 6.57 -7.34
N LEU A 63 4.12 6.26 -6.22
CA LEU A 63 5.31 6.97 -5.75
C LEU A 63 6.45 6.84 -6.76
N SER A 64 6.71 5.62 -7.27
CA SER A 64 7.70 5.38 -8.31
C SER A 64 7.39 6.16 -9.58
N ASN A 65 6.13 6.16 -10.03
CA ASN A 65 5.74 6.87 -11.24
C ASN A 65 5.84 8.41 -11.08
N LYS A 66 5.53 8.93 -9.89
CA LYS A 66 5.76 10.35 -9.55
C LYS A 66 7.25 10.69 -9.50
N ALA A 67 8.07 9.84 -8.89
CA ALA A 67 9.53 10.02 -8.85
C ALA A 67 10.14 10.01 -10.26
N ASN A 68 9.69 9.10 -11.12
CA ASN A 68 10.18 9.00 -12.50
C ASN A 68 9.79 10.23 -13.34
N LYS A 69 8.58 10.79 -13.12
CA LYS A 69 8.18 12.07 -13.73
C LYS A 69 9.05 13.24 -13.24
N ILE A 70 9.36 13.31 -11.95
CA ILE A 70 10.23 14.34 -11.38
C ILE A 70 11.65 14.23 -11.95
N ALA A 71 12.19 13.03 -12.06
CA ALA A 71 13.51 12.79 -12.66
C ALA A 71 13.55 13.20 -14.14
N ALA A 72 12.49 12.90 -14.90
CA ALA A 72 12.37 13.32 -16.29
C ALA A 72 12.32 14.86 -16.44
N THR A 73 11.58 15.55 -15.56
CA THR A 73 11.54 17.03 -15.54
C THR A 73 12.87 17.64 -15.10
N GLY A 74 13.58 17.03 -14.14
CA GLY A 74 14.91 17.48 -13.74
C GLY A 74 15.93 17.38 -14.88
N ASN A 75 15.89 16.28 -15.64
CA ASN A 75 16.79 16.08 -16.78
C ASN A 75 16.51 17.08 -17.92
N SER A 76 15.23 17.40 -18.19
CA SER A 76 14.90 18.40 -19.22
C SER A 76 15.35 19.81 -18.84
N ILE A 77 15.22 20.20 -17.57
CA ILE A 77 15.73 21.50 -17.08
C ILE A 77 17.26 21.55 -17.19
N ALA A 78 17.97 20.47 -16.84
CA ALA A 78 19.42 20.39 -16.95
C ALA A 78 19.89 20.58 -18.41
N TRP A 79 19.21 19.95 -19.37
CA TRP A 79 19.49 20.14 -20.80
C TRP A 79 19.25 21.57 -21.26
N ILE A 80 18.16 22.21 -20.84
CA ILE A 80 17.89 23.62 -21.17
C ILE A 80 18.97 24.54 -20.61
N ALA A 81 19.38 24.34 -19.34
CA ALA A 81 20.44 25.13 -18.72
C ALA A 81 21.79 24.97 -19.44
N LEU A 82 22.10 23.77 -19.91
CA LEU A 82 23.30 23.50 -20.70
C LEU A 82 23.26 24.26 -22.04
N VAL A 83 22.13 24.20 -22.76
CA VAL A 83 21.95 24.92 -24.03
C VAL A 83 22.08 26.43 -23.85
N VAL A 84 21.44 27.01 -22.83
CA VAL A 84 21.52 28.45 -22.53
C VAL A 84 22.97 28.87 -22.22
N SER A 85 23.69 28.05 -21.44
CA SER A 85 25.09 28.34 -21.09
C SER A 85 26.01 28.32 -22.32
N VAL A 86 25.82 27.36 -23.22
CA VAL A 86 26.60 27.27 -24.47
C VAL A 86 26.28 28.44 -25.40
N LEU A 87 25.01 28.82 -25.56
CA LEU A 87 24.61 29.97 -26.37
C LEU A 87 25.19 31.29 -25.84
N ALA A 88 25.21 31.47 -24.52
CA ALA A 88 25.81 32.66 -23.90
C ALA A 88 27.32 32.75 -24.20
N LEU A 89 28.04 31.63 -24.17
CA LEU A 89 29.46 31.58 -24.56
C LEU A 89 29.65 31.96 -26.03
N VAL A 90 28.85 31.39 -26.94
CA VAL A 90 28.94 31.70 -28.38
C VAL A 90 28.71 33.19 -28.64
N VAL A 91 27.69 33.79 -28.03
CA VAL A 91 27.40 35.23 -28.16
C VAL A 91 28.54 36.08 -27.58
N ALA A 92 29.15 35.67 -26.48
CA ALA A 92 30.28 36.39 -25.88
C ALA A 92 31.56 36.32 -26.72
N PHE A 93 31.80 35.23 -27.45
CA PHE A 93 32.98 35.08 -28.31
C PHE A 93 32.85 35.73 -29.70
N TYR A 94 31.62 35.94 -30.18
CA TYR A 94 31.34 36.58 -31.48
C TYR A 94 31.11 38.10 -31.40
N LYS A 95 31.25 38.69 -30.21
CA LYS A 95 31.16 40.13 -29.96
C LYS A 95 32.54 40.74 -29.75
#